data_AF-A0A815CSR5-F1
#
_entry.id   AF-A0A815CSR5-F1
#
_cell.length_a   1.000
_cell.length_b   1.000
_cell.length_c   1.000
_cell.angle_alpha   90.00
_cell.angle_beta   90.00
_cell.angle_gamma   90.00
#
_symmetry.space_group_name_H-M   'P 1'
#
loop_
_entity.id
_entity.type
_entity.pdbx_description
1 polymer ?
#
loop_
_entity_poly.entity_id
_entity_poly.type
_entity_poly.pdbx_seq_one_letter_code
_entity_poly.pdbx_strand_id
1 'polypeptide(L)'
;MPLFGRRLFHLNNNNDDNNNLKQDNEEIYTIEHTGETFHKRDLYEKLKKAYDLERWTCECTWRASLTHKEAYQSEIETRKSLSSIVPSYFYKPIFDIIYHNVKPLEKLAEEVSIILGQSFVIGETIQFKKKKDNTTVKGIVERIEDNDDPKKRTSERASVQAKPLSDKQMKNVKYSIQLLDEDRIVNNVVPSELQRCNFIPNREKLKTFIRSYAIRLGNRSDSPWIFYDDSIKNKYDIKDCLPLETIEKFKKSLTITLDEILREQERIARKLAEEQAAALEEKIKSMEINNNSK
;
A
#
# COMPACT_ATOMS: atom_id res chain seq x y z
N MET A 1 -2.95 6.08 -4.31
CA MET A 1 -2.79 7.34 -5.04
C MET A 1 -1.49 7.26 -5.78
N PRO A 2 -1.44 7.65 -7.06
CA PRO A 2 -0.21 7.68 -7.83
C PRO A 2 0.88 8.48 -7.13
N LEU A 3 2.12 8.02 -7.24
CA LEU A 3 3.28 8.75 -6.75
C LEU A 3 3.84 9.63 -7.85
N PHE A 4 4.35 10.80 -7.49
CA PHE A 4 5.19 11.59 -8.40
C PHE A 4 6.64 11.12 -8.24
N GLY A 5 7.11 10.30 -9.18
CA GLY A 5 8.34 9.53 -9.06
C GLY A 5 8.25 8.52 -7.92
N ARG A 6 8.77 8.88 -6.74
CA ARG A 6 8.69 8.07 -5.50
C ARG A 6 8.12 8.85 -4.32
N ARG A 7 7.57 10.04 -4.57
CA ARG A 7 7.03 10.94 -3.54
C ARG A 7 5.52 10.95 -3.57
N LEU A 8 4.92 11.13 -2.40
CA LEU A 8 3.48 11.33 -2.25
C LEU A 8 3.12 12.68 -2.85
N PHE A 9 2.17 12.72 -3.77
CA PHE A 9 1.65 14.00 -4.24
C PHE A 9 0.61 14.52 -3.25
N HIS A 10 0.79 15.76 -2.81
CA HIS A 10 -0.22 16.49 -2.06
C HIS A 10 -0.54 17.77 -2.82
N LEU A 11 -1.82 17.94 -3.13
CA LEU A 11 -2.31 19.23 -3.57
C LEU A 11 -2.32 20.14 -2.35
N ASN A 12 -1.59 21.26 -2.38
CA ASN A 12 -1.73 22.28 -1.34
C ASN A 12 -3.15 22.83 -1.43
N ASN A 13 -4.08 22.24 -0.67
CA ASN A 13 -5.29 22.93 -0.30
C ASN A 13 -4.85 24.04 0.66
N ASN A 14 -4.62 25.24 0.12
CA ASN A 14 -4.88 26.40 0.95
C ASN A 14 -6.36 26.27 1.35
N ASN A 15 -6.59 26.03 2.64
CA ASN A 15 -7.88 25.75 3.27
C ASN A 15 -8.93 26.88 3.13
N ASP A 16 -8.83 27.73 2.12
CA ASP A 16 -9.72 28.88 1.90
C ASP A 16 -10.93 28.54 1.02
N ASP A 17 -10.98 27.36 0.40
CA ASP A 17 -12.09 26.98 -0.49
C ASP A 17 -13.26 26.27 0.25
N ASN A 18 -13.13 25.96 1.55
CA ASN A 18 -14.22 25.37 2.35
C ASN A 18 -15.08 26.42 3.09
N ASN A 19 -14.77 27.72 2.99
CA ASN A 19 -15.42 28.75 3.80
C ASN A 19 -15.86 30.00 3.03
N ASN A 20 -16.12 29.92 1.71
CA ASN A 20 -16.78 31.03 1.02
C ASN A 20 -18.02 30.59 0.23
N LEU A 21 -19.03 31.42 0.41
CA LEU A 21 -20.41 31.30 -0.03
C LEU A 21 -20.52 30.74 -1.46
N LYS A 22 -21.44 29.78 -1.63
CA LYS A 22 -22.00 29.44 -2.94
C LYS A 22 -22.47 30.74 -3.61
N GLN A 23 -21.70 31.25 -4.56
CA GLN A 23 -22.22 32.18 -5.55
C GLN A 23 -22.69 31.33 -6.74
N ASP A 24 -24.00 31.38 -6.98
CA ASP A 24 -24.65 30.77 -8.12
C ASP A 24 -24.16 31.46 -9.41
N ASN A 25 -23.06 30.96 -9.99
CA ASN A 25 -22.58 31.12 -11.40
C ASN A 25 -21.05 30.98 -11.56
N GLU A 26 -20.33 30.33 -10.65
CA GLU A 26 -18.90 30.06 -10.88
C GLU A 26 -18.67 28.85 -11.81
N GLU A 27 -17.76 29.00 -12.77
CA GLU A 27 -17.34 27.95 -13.70
C GLU A 27 -16.55 26.88 -12.93
N ILE A 28 -17.08 25.64 -12.88
CA ILE A 28 -16.46 24.52 -12.18
C ILE A 28 -15.58 23.74 -13.18
N TYR A 29 -14.30 23.61 -12.87
CA TYR A 29 -13.35 22.83 -13.64
C TYR A 29 -13.14 21.46 -13.00
N THR A 30 -13.29 20.38 -13.76
CA THR A 30 -13.21 19.01 -13.23
C THR A 30 -12.11 18.21 -13.90
N ILE A 31 -11.32 17.47 -13.12
CA ILE A 31 -10.39 16.46 -13.65
C ILE A 31 -11.16 15.16 -13.90
N GLU A 32 -11.23 14.73 -15.16
CA GLU A 32 -12.08 13.61 -15.58
C GLU A 32 -11.83 12.30 -14.83
N HIS A 33 -10.56 11.92 -14.61
CA HIS A 33 -10.23 10.61 -14.03
C HIS A 33 -10.23 10.60 -12.50
N THR A 34 -9.93 11.71 -11.82
CA THR A 34 -9.97 11.78 -10.34
C THR A 34 -11.32 12.25 -9.81
N GLY A 35 -12.10 12.98 -10.62
CA GLY A 35 -13.33 13.64 -10.18
C GLY A 35 -13.09 14.88 -9.31
N GLU A 36 -11.84 15.34 -9.18
CA GLU A 36 -11.53 16.56 -8.43
C GLU A 36 -12.11 17.78 -9.14
N THR A 37 -12.74 18.67 -8.36
CA THR A 37 -13.41 19.89 -8.86
C THR A 37 -12.71 21.12 -8.32
N PHE A 38 -12.61 22.16 -9.15
CA PHE A 38 -11.88 23.38 -8.86
C PHE A 38 -12.67 24.61 -9.33
N HIS A 39 -12.64 25.65 -8.51
CA HIS A 39 -13.23 26.96 -8.84
C HIS A 39 -12.20 27.90 -9.51
N LYS A 40 -10.91 27.70 -9.21
CA LYS A 40 -9.81 28.51 -9.73
C LYS A 40 -9.21 27.88 -10.99
N ARG A 41 -9.42 28.53 -12.13
CA ARG A 41 -8.88 28.10 -13.43
C ARG A 41 -7.37 27.89 -13.42
N ASP A 42 -6.61 28.81 -12.82
CA ASP A 42 -5.15 28.75 -12.78
C ASP A 42 -4.62 27.48 -12.09
N LEU A 43 -5.28 27.08 -10.99
CA LEU A 43 -4.90 25.87 -10.25
C LEU A 43 -5.22 24.62 -11.06
N TYR A 44 -6.38 24.59 -11.71
CA TYR A 44 -6.75 23.51 -12.63
C TYR A 44 -5.75 23.36 -13.77
N GLU A 45 -5.37 24.46 -14.44
CA GLU A 45 -4.42 24.41 -15.56
C GLU A 45 -3.01 23.97 -15.11
N LYS A 46 -2.55 24.45 -13.95
CA LYS A 46 -1.28 24.01 -13.34
C LYS A 46 -1.30 22.54 -12.98
N LEU A 47 -2.38 22.06 -12.38
CA LEU A 47 -2.54 20.66 -11.99
C LEU A 47 -2.60 19.76 -13.22
N LYS A 48 -3.35 20.16 -14.25
CA LYS A 48 -3.43 19.44 -15.53
C LYS A 48 -2.05 19.29 -16.16
N LYS A 49 -1.26 20.37 -16.24
CA LYS A 49 0.13 20.31 -16.70
C LYS A 49 0.98 19.34 -15.90
N ALA A 50 0.81 19.28 -14.57
CA ALA A 50 1.54 18.33 -13.73
C ALA A 50 1.07 16.88 -13.94
N TYR A 51 -0.21 16.66 -14.21
CA TYR A 51 -0.80 15.34 -14.46
C TYR A 51 -0.41 14.76 -15.82
N ASP A 52 -0.17 15.62 -16.81
CA ASP A 52 0.28 15.25 -18.15
C ASP A 52 1.78 14.87 -18.19
N LEU A 53 2.54 15.10 -17.12
CA LEU A 53 3.96 14.69 -17.05
C LEU A 53 4.10 13.17 -16.98
N GLU A 54 5.00 12.58 -17.77
CA GLU A 54 5.37 11.16 -17.67
C GLU A 54 6.37 10.89 -16.53
N ARG A 55 6.07 11.39 -15.33
CA ARG A 55 6.88 11.17 -14.10
C ARG A 55 6.09 10.45 -13.01
N TRP A 56 4.85 10.06 -13.27
CA TRP A 56 4.04 9.35 -12.29
C TRP A 56 4.40 7.87 -12.24
N THR A 57 4.20 7.29 -11.06
CA THR A 57 4.44 5.89 -10.78
C THR A 57 3.17 5.32 -10.15
N CYS A 58 2.70 4.19 -10.69
CA CYS A 58 1.67 3.39 -10.03
C CYS A 58 2.30 2.70 -8.83
N GLU A 59 1.88 3.03 -7.61
CA GLU A 59 2.51 2.40 -6.44
C GLU A 59 2.24 0.89 -6.41
N CYS A 60 1.01 0.48 -6.72
CA CYS A 60 0.59 -0.91 -6.66
C CYS A 60 1.51 -1.82 -7.50
N THR A 61 1.79 -1.42 -8.74
CA THR A 61 2.58 -2.21 -9.72
C THR A 61 4.04 -1.78 -9.81
N TRP A 62 4.38 -0.62 -9.27
CA TRP A 62 5.69 0.03 -9.39
C TRP A 62 6.10 0.43 -10.81
N ARG A 63 5.15 0.45 -11.75
CA ARG A 63 5.39 0.95 -13.11
C ARG A 63 5.55 2.48 -13.07
N ALA A 64 6.70 2.95 -13.51
CA ALA A 64 7.07 4.36 -13.56
C ALA A 64 6.92 4.91 -15.00
N SER A 65 7.20 6.21 -15.15
CA SER A 65 7.11 6.94 -16.43
C SER A 65 5.71 6.92 -17.03
N LEU A 66 4.70 7.03 -16.17
CA LEU A 66 3.30 7.11 -16.55
C LEU A 66 2.82 8.56 -16.41
N THR A 67 1.75 8.91 -17.12
CA THR A 67 0.91 10.06 -16.77
C THR A 67 0.14 9.77 -15.48
N HIS A 68 -0.41 10.81 -14.85
CA HIS A 68 -1.23 10.62 -13.65
C HIS A 68 -2.45 9.72 -13.94
N LYS A 69 -3.10 9.94 -15.09
CA LYS A 69 -4.29 9.17 -15.50
C LYS A 69 -4.00 7.69 -15.65
N GLU A 70 -2.89 7.33 -16.31
CA GLU A 70 -2.47 5.93 -16.47
C GLU A 70 -2.11 5.27 -15.15
N ALA A 71 -1.34 5.96 -14.30
CA ALA A 71 -0.98 5.45 -12.98
C ALA A 71 -2.23 5.24 -12.10
N TYR A 72 -3.16 6.20 -12.13
CA TYR A 72 -4.42 6.14 -11.40
C TYR A 72 -5.31 4.97 -11.86
N GLN A 73 -5.42 4.77 -13.17
CA GLN A 73 -6.18 3.66 -13.73
C GLN A 73 -5.56 2.30 -13.39
N SER A 74 -4.23 2.18 -13.54
CA SER A 74 -3.49 0.97 -13.15
C SER A 74 -3.69 0.63 -11.67
N GLU A 75 -3.72 1.64 -10.82
CA GLU A 75 -4.00 1.51 -9.40
C GLU A 75 -5.42 1.00 -9.11
N ILE A 76 -6.44 1.52 -9.79
CA ILE A 76 -7.83 1.06 -9.66
C ILE A 76 -7.95 -0.40 -10.10
N GLU A 77 -7.40 -0.75 -11.26
CA GLU A 77 -7.45 -2.11 -11.79
C GLU A 77 -6.74 -3.12 -10.88
N THR A 78 -5.59 -2.72 -10.33
CA THR A 78 -4.87 -3.55 -9.38
C THR A 78 -5.69 -3.74 -8.11
N ARG A 79 -6.30 -2.67 -7.56
CA ARG A 79 -7.15 -2.77 -6.37
C ARG A 79 -8.39 -3.62 -6.59
N LYS A 80 -9.04 -3.54 -7.75
CA LYS A 80 -10.19 -4.38 -8.13
C LYS A 80 -9.84 -5.87 -8.16
N SER A 81 -8.62 -6.21 -8.57
CA SER A 81 -8.15 -7.60 -8.61
C SER A 81 -7.58 -8.10 -7.27
N LEU A 82 -7.47 -7.28 -6.22
CA LEU A 82 -6.88 -7.73 -4.95
C LEU A 82 -7.66 -8.85 -4.26
N SER A 83 -8.98 -8.90 -4.38
CA SER A 83 -9.81 -9.95 -3.77
C SER A 83 -9.52 -11.34 -4.37
N SER A 84 -9.09 -11.41 -5.64
CA SER A 84 -8.65 -12.66 -6.27
C SER A 84 -7.20 -13.01 -5.95
N ILE A 85 -6.40 -12.01 -5.56
CA ILE A 85 -4.98 -12.17 -5.20
C ILE A 85 -4.84 -12.64 -3.75
N VAL A 86 -5.56 -11.99 -2.83
CA VAL A 86 -5.52 -12.25 -1.39
C VAL A 86 -6.97 -12.38 -0.87
N PRO A 87 -7.33 -13.53 -0.29
CA PRO A 87 -8.61 -13.70 0.39
C PRO A 87 -8.82 -12.73 1.57
N SER A 88 -10.06 -12.29 1.77
CA SER A 88 -10.41 -11.26 2.77
C SER A 88 -10.09 -11.64 4.22
N TYR A 89 -10.15 -12.93 4.56
CA TYR A 89 -9.79 -13.43 5.89
C TYR A 89 -8.32 -13.17 6.24
N PHE A 90 -7.43 -13.00 5.24
CA PHE A 90 -6.03 -12.63 5.51
C PHE A 90 -5.81 -11.13 5.71
N TYR A 91 -6.80 -10.26 5.50
CA TYR A 91 -6.57 -8.82 5.50
C TYR A 91 -6.15 -8.34 6.89
N LYS A 92 -6.90 -8.72 7.93
CA LYS A 92 -6.59 -8.34 9.31
C LYS A 92 -5.17 -8.76 9.74
N PRO A 93 -4.77 -10.04 9.68
CA PRO A 93 -3.43 -10.42 10.13
C PRO A 93 -2.33 -9.76 9.29
N ILE A 94 -2.54 -9.61 7.97
CA ILE A 94 -1.57 -8.90 7.13
C ILE A 94 -1.45 -7.43 7.57
N PHE A 95 -2.56 -6.74 7.83
CA PHE A 95 -2.55 -5.35 8.30
C PHE A 95 -1.90 -5.19 9.68
N ASP A 96 -2.15 -6.12 10.60
CA ASP A 96 -1.50 -6.15 11.91
C ASP A 96 0.03 -6.30 11.79
N ILE A 97 0.54 -7.03 10.78
CA ILE A 97 1.98 -7.19 10.51
C ILE A 97 2.58 -5.96 9.81
N ILE A 98 1.86 -5.36 8.86
CA ILE A 98 2.33 -4.23 8.06
C ILE A 98 2.44 -2.97 8.90
N TYR A 99 1.41 -2.67 9.69
CA TYR A 99 1.27 -1.36 10.30
C TYR A 99 2.42 -1.05 11.27
N HIS A 100 3.08 0.09 11.07
CA HIS A 100 4.28 0.51 11.79
C HIS A 100 5.50 -0.41 11.69
N ASN A 101 5.46 -1.43 10.82
CA ASN A 101 6.65 -2.21 10.51
C ASN A 101 7.70 -1.31 9.84
N VAL A 102 8.97 -1.56 10.09
CA VAL A 102 10.08 -0.77 9.52
C VAL A 102 10.86 -1.54 8.47
N LYS A 103 10.59 -2.84 8.30
CA LYS A 103 11.31 -3.69 7.34
C LYS A 103 11.05 -3.23 5.91
N PRO A 104 12.04 -3.33 5.01
CA PRO A 104 11.82 -3.11 3.57
C PRO A 104 10.78 -4.07 3.01
N LEU A 105 10.13 -3.67 1.92
CA LEU A 105 9.02 -4.41 1.30
C LEU A 105 9.31 -5.90 1.10
N GLU A 106 10.50 -6.23 0.61
CA GLU A 106 10.89 -7.61 0.31
C GLU A 106 10.91 -8.48 1.58
N LYS A 107 11.48 -7.95 2.66
CA LYS A 107 11.57 -8.62 3.96
C LYS A 107 10.23 -8.66 4.68
N LEU A 108 9.43 -7.62 4.53
CA LEU A 108 8.07 -7.58 5.06
C LEU A 108 7.18 -8.63 4.40
N ALA A 109 7.21 -8.73 3.07
CA ALA A 109 6.44 -9.74 2.33
C ALA A 109 6.88 -11.17 2.66
N GLU A 110 8.19 -11.40 2.84
CA GLU A 110 8.74 -12.68 3.31
C GLU A 110 8.20 -13.03 4.70
N GLU A 111 8.23 -12.09 5.65
CA GLU A 111 7.69 -12.29 7.00
C GLU A 111 6.19 -12.58 7.00
N VAL A 112 5.40 -11.82 6.24
CA VAL A 112 3.96 -12.06 6.08
C VAL A 112 3.73 -13.48 5.54
N SER A 113 4.47 -13.89 4.52
CA SER A 113 4.34 -15.24 3.94
C SER A 113 4.64 -16.33 4.96
N ILE A 114 5.66 -16.16 5.81
CA ILE A 114 6.03 -17.11 6.86
C ILE A 114 4.91 -17.21 7.90
N ILE A 115 4.44 -16.07 8.42
CA ILE A 115 3.43 -16.02 9.48
C ILE A 115 2.11 -16.65 9.00
N LEU A 116 1.67 -16.27 7.80
CA LEU A 116 0.49 -16.89 7.19
C LEU A 116 0.72 -18.40 7.01
N GLY A 117 1.90 -18.84 6.59
CA GLY A 117 2.25 -20.26 6.45
C GLY A 117 2.18 -21.08 7.75
N GLN A 118 2.49 -20.47 8.89
CA GLN A 118 2.64 -21.17 10.18
C GLN A 118 1.33 -21.34 10.97
N SER A 119 0.29 -20.57 10.68
CA SER A 119 -0.95 -20.56 11.46
C SER A 119 -2.18 -20.40 10.58
N PHE A 120 -3.31 -20.96 11.01
CA PHE A 120 -4.60 -20.73 10.35
C PHE A 120 -5.23 -19.43 10.85
N VAL A 121 -6.09 -18.83 10.03
CA VAL A 121 -6.72 -17.54 10.33
C VAL A 121 -8.23 -17.70 10.51
N ILE A 122 -8.83 -16.89 11.37
CA ILE A 122 -10.28 -16.84 11.56
C ILE A 122 -10.97 -16.56 10.22
N GLY A 123 -12.01 -17.32 9.90
CA GLY A 123 -12.72 -17.27 8.63
C GLY A 123 -12.06 -18.05 7.49
N GLU A 124 -10.87 -18.62 7.70
CA GLU A 124 -10.21 -19.46 6.71
C GLU A 124 -10.95 -20.78 6.53
N THR A 125 -11.21 -21.17 5.27
CA THR A 125 -11.76 -22.48 4.95
C THR A 125 -10.66 -23.55 4.95
N ILE A 126 -10.90 -24.60 5.73
CA ILE A 126 -9.95 -25.70 5.96
C ILE A 126 -10.63 -27.06 5.73
N GLN A 127 -9.79 -28.07 5.56
CA GLN A 127 -10.14 -29.48 5.61
C GLN A 127 -9.75 -30.03 6.97
N PHE A 128 -10.73 -30.56 7.69
CA PHE A 128 -10.56 -31.17 9.00
C PHE A 128 -10.64 -32.69 8.88
N LYS A 129 -9.59 -33.38 9.34
CA LYS A 129 -9.50 -34.84 9.33
C LYS A 129 -10.04 -35.41 10.65
N LYS A 130 -11.25 -35.99 10.62
CA LYS A 130 -11.85 -36.63 11.80
C LYS A 130 -11.04 -37.88 12.19
N LYS A 131 -10.50 -37.92 13.41
CA LYS A 131 -9.73 -39.07 13.93
C LYS A 131 -10.53 -40.37 14.01
N LYS A 132 -11.83 -40.29 14.30
CA LYS A 132 -12.69 -41.47 14.51
C LYS A 132 -12.94 -42.26 13.22
N ASP A 133 -13.20 -41.56 12.12
CA ASP A 133 -13.68 -42.17 10.88
C ASP A 133 -12.70 -42.01 9.71
N ASN A 134 -11.55 -41.35 9.94
CA ASN A 134 -10.55 -40.99 8.92
C ASN A 134 -11.11 -40.19 7.72
N THR A 135 -12.33 -39.66 7.86
CA THR A 135 -13.01 -38.83 6.86
C THR A 135 -12.53 -37.39 6.95
N THR A 136 -12.35 -36.74 5.81
CA THR A 136 -12.04 -35.31 5.72
C THR A 136 -13.32 -34.52 5.43
N VAL A 137 -13.63 -33.55 6.28
CA VAL A 137 -14.78 -32.65 6.12
C VAL A 137 -14.29 -31.21 5.96
N LYS A 138 -15.07 -30.36 5.28
CA LYS A 138 -14.74 -28.94 5.18
C LYS A 138 -15.30 -28.17 6.37
N GLY A 139 -14.53 -27.19 6.83
CA GLY A 139 -14.94 -26.31 7.92
C GLY A 139 -14.31 -24.92 7.79
N ILE A 140 -14.78 -24.00 8.63
CA ILE A 140 -14.27 -22.64 8.74
C ILE A 140 -13.66 -22.49 10.14
N VAL A 141 -12.49 -21.88 10.23
CA VAL A 141 -11.88 -21.54 11.52
C VAL A 141 -12.70 -20.43 12.20
N GLU A 142 -13.33 -20.77 13.33
CA GLU A 142 -14.20 -19.86 14.07
C GLU A 142 -13.42 -19.13 15.17
N ARG A 143 -12.60 -19.86 15.93
CA ARG A 143 -11.79 -19.30 17.02
C ARG A 143 -10.40 -19.92 17.07
N ILE A 144 -9.47 -19.17 17.63
CA ILE A 144 -8.10 -19.60 17.90
C ILE A 144 -7.88 -19.49 19.40
N GLU A 145 -7.48 -20.60 20.02
CA GLU A 145 -7.19 -20.72 21.44
C GLU A 145 -5.67 -20.87 21.61
N ASP A 146 -5.05 -19.82 22.14
CA ASP A 146 -3.63 -19.82 22.48
C ASP A 146 -3.46 -20.32 23.91
N ASN A 147 -2.69 -21.40 24.09
CA ASN A 147 -2.48 -22.02 25.39
C ASN A 147 -1.17 -21.57 26.06
N ASP A 148 -0.81 -20.29 25.90
CA ASP A 148 0.32 -19.68 26.63
C ASP A 148 -0.13 -19.29 28.05
N ASP A 149 0.71 -19.61 29.04
CA ASP A 149 0.46 -19.36 30.46
C ASP A 149 -0.10 -17.93 30.69
N PRO A 150 -1.26 -17.79 31.36
CA PRO A 150 -1.88 -16.48 31.59
C PRO A 150 -1.00 -15.51 32.41
N LYS A 151 0.07 -16.02 33.04
CA LYS A 151 1.05 -15.24 33.81
C LYS A 151 2.10 -14.50 32.95
N LYS A 152 2.20 -14.79 31.64
CA LYS A 152 3.12 -14.10 30.73
C LYS A 152 2.48 -12.94 29.96
N ARG A 153 1.30 -12.51 30.39
CA ARG A 153 0.56 -11.36 29.85
C ARG A 153 1.25 -10.04 30.24
N THR A 154 2.39 -9.75 29.63
CA THR A 154 2.82 -8.35 29.44
C THR A 154 1.85 -7.71 28.45
N SER A 155 1.48 -6.47 28.73
CA SER A 155 0.33 -5.71 28.22
C SER A 155 0.34 -5.33 26.73
N GLU A 156 0.85 -6.17 25.84
CA GLU A 156 0.84 -5.94 24.39
C GLU A 156 0.05 -7.04 23.71
N ARG A 157 -1.16 -6.67 23.31
CA ARG A 157 -2.16 -7.47 22.61
C ARG A 157 -1.74 -7.73 21.15
N ALA A 158 -0.52 -8.22 20.91
CA ALA A 158 -0.15 -8.76 19.61
C ALA A 158 -0.74 -10.17 19.52
N SER A 159 -1.71 -10.35 18.63
CA SER A 159 -2.22 -11.66 18.26
C SER A 159 -1.06 -12.60 17.91
N VAL A 160 -1.22 -13.90 18.15
CA VAL A 160 -0.29 -14.98 17.74
C VAL A 160 0.02 -14.99 16.23
N GLN A 161 -0.64 -14.10 15.47
CA GLN A 161 -0.56 -13.94 14.02
C GLN A 161 0.19 -12.68 13.57
N ALA A 162 0.85 -11.95 14.47
CA ALA A 162 1.64 -10.76 14.12
C ALA A 162 3.16 -11.02 14.10
N LYS A 163 3.61 -12.19 14.56
CA LYS A 163 5.03 -12.57 14.64
C LYS A 163 5.22 -14.04 14.27
N PRO A 164 6.39 -14.43 13.72
CA PRO A 164 6.69 -15.83 13.46
C PRO A 164 6.67 -16.64 14.76
N LEU A 165 6.11 -17.85 14.69
CA LEU A 165 6.00 -18.76 15.82
C LEU A 165 7.17 -19.75 15.85
N SER A 166 7.59 -20.12 17.05
CA SER A 166 8.48 -21.28 17.25
C SER A 166 7.72 -22.60 17.08
N ASP A 167 8.43 -23.69 16.80
CA ASP A 167 7.84 -25.03 16.64
C ASP A 167 6.99 -25.47 17.83
N LYS A 168 7.39 -25.09 19.06
CA LYS A 168 6.64 -25.39 20.27
C LYS A 168 5.33 -24.61 20.32
N GLN A 169 5.37 -23.33 19.96
CA GLN A 169 4.17 -22.48 19.91
C GLN A 169 3.20 -22.98 18.84
N MET A 170 3.69 -23.31 17.63
CA MET A 170 2.85 -23.84 16.55
C MET A 170 2.06 -25.09 16.96
N LYS A 171 2.64 -25.97 17.77
CA LYS A 171 1.98 -27.19 18.27
C LYS A 171 0.98 -26.94 19.39
N ASN A 172 1.11 -25.83 20.11
CA ASN A 172 0.28 -25.50 21.27
C ASN A 172 -0.96 -24.67 20.92
N VAL A 173 -1.02 -24.10 19.70
CA VAL A 173 -2.22 -23.41 19.21
C VAL A 173 -3.32 -24.43 18.96
N LYS A 174 -4.52 -24.13 19.43
CA LYS A 174 -5.71 -24.93 19.19
C LYS A 174 -6.76 -24.10 18.45
N TYR A 175 -7.60 -24.78 17.69
CA TYR A 175 -8.60 -24.15 16.83
C TYR A 175 -10.00 -24.66 17.17
N SER A 176 -10.98 -23.76 17.07
CA SER A 176 -12.39 -24.12 17.00
C SER A 176 -12.86 -23.99 15.56
N ILE A 177 -13.53 -25.02 15.04
CA ILE A 177 -13.89 -25.13 13.62
C ILE A 177 -15.38 -25.37 13.49
N GLN A 178 -16.05 -24.52 12.72
CA GLN A 178 -17.43 -24.74 12.31
C GLN A 178 -17.45 -25.61 11.05
N LEU A 179 -18.07 -26.79 11.15
CA LEU A 179 -18.22 -27.70 10.01
C LEU A 179 -19.29 -27.17 9.05
N LEU A 180 -18.98 -27.17 7.75
CA LEU A 180 -19.92 -26.68 6.73
C LEU A 180 -21.11 -27.63 6.53
N ASP A 181 -20.89 -28.93 6.68
CA ASP A 181 -21.91 -29.95 6.39
C ASP A 181 -22.88 -30.19 7.56
N GLU A 182 -22.48 -29.88 8.80
CA GLU A 182 -23.22 -30.29 10.00
C GLU A 182 -23.60 -29.14 10.96
N ASP A 183 -23.32 -27.88 10.61
CA ASP A 183 -23.48 -26.68 11.47
C ASP A 183 -23.09 -26.92 12.94
N ARG A 184 -22.00 -27.66 13.12
CA ARG A 184 -21.45 -28.06 14.42
C ARG A 184 -20.07 -27.46 14.58
N ILE A 185 -19.77 -27.00 15.79
CA ILE A 185 -18.46 -26.47 16.16
C ILE A 185 -17.64 -27.56 16.86
N VAL A 186 -16.45 -27.84 16.33
CA VAL A 186 -15.46 -28.74 16.94
C VAL A 186 -14.37 -27.89 17.58
N ASN A 187 -14.26 -27.95 18.91
CA ASN A 187 -13.27 -27.20 19.67
C ASN A 187 -11.98 -28.01 19.91
N ASN A 188 -10.91 -27.33 20.35
CA ASN A 188 -9.62 -27.93 20.73
C ASN A 188 -8.92 -28.73 19.61
N VAL A 189 -9.10 -28.34 18.35
CA VAL A 189 -8.50 -29.02 17.21
C VAL A 189 -7.05 -28.59 17.02
N VAL A 190 -6.15 -29.55 16.81
CA VAL A 190 -4.72 -29.28 16.65
C VAL A 190 -4.37 -29.05 15.17
N PRO A 191 -3.33 -28.25 14.86
CA PRO A 191 -2.96 -27.95 13.48
C PRO A 191 -2.63 -29.18 12.62
N SER A 192 -2.18 -30.29 13.21
CA SER A 192 -1.90 -31.54 12.48
C SER A 192 -3.15 -32.27 11.96
N GLU A 193 -4.33 -31.93 12.46
CA GLU A 193 -5.62 -32.44 11.98
C GLU A 193 -6.22 -31.57 10.86
N LEU A 194 -5.53 -30.48 10.51
CA LEU A 194 -6.00 -29.47 9.58
C LEU A 194 -5.15 -29.43 8.32
N GLN A 195 -5.84 -29.22 7.20
CA GLN A 195 -5.24 -28.99 5.91
C GLN A 195 -5.86 -27.75 5.28
N ARG A 196 -5.03 -26.90 4.67
CA ARG A 196 -5.53 -25.73 3.96
C ARG A 196 -6.25 -26.13 2.69
N CYS A 197 -7.38 -25.47 2.41
CA CYS A 197 -8.03 -25.57 1.11
C CYS A 197 -7.38 -24.65 0.07
N ASN A 198 -6.89 -23.49 0.51
CA ASN A 198 -6.35 -22.45 -0.38
C ASN A 198 -4.84 -22.27 -0.16
N PHE A 199 -4.13 -21.96 -1.23
CA PHE A 199 -2.71 -21.63 -1.16
C PHE A 199 -2.49 -20.26 -0.50
N ILE A 200 -1.38 -20.15 0.23
CA ILE A 200 -0.87 -18.86 0.68
C ILE A 200 -0.48 -18.02 -0.54
N PRO A 201 -0.90 -16.74 -0.62
CA PRO A 201 -0.48 -15.86 -1.70
C PRO A 201 1.06 -15.81 -1.78
N ASN A 202 1.60 -15.93 -2.99
CA ASN A 202 3.04 -15.88 -3.18
C ASN A 202 3.59 -14.48 -2.82
N ARG A 203 4.92 -14.39 -2.69
CA ARG A 203 5.59 -13.15 -2.28
C ARG A 203 5.29 -11.96 -3.18
N GLU A 204 5.21 -12.13 -4.50
CA GLU A 204 4.86 -11.03 -5.42
C GLU A 204 3.44 -10.52 -5.21
N LYS A 205 2.48 -11.45 -5.03
CA LYS A 205 1.09 -11.13 -4.69
C LYS A 205 0.99 -10.35 -3.37
N LEU A 206 1.75 -10.78 -2.35
CA LEU A 206 1.82 -10.07 -1.07
C LEU A 206 2.45 -8.68 -1.20
N LYS A 207 3.50 -8.53 -2.02
CA LYS A 207 4.11 -7.21 -2.28
C LYS A 207 3.11 -6.24 -2.93
N THR A 208 2.37 -6.71 -3.94
CA THR A 208 1.31 -5.93 -4.59
C THR A 208 0.20 -5.58 -3.59
N PHE A 209 -0.17 -6.52 -2.71
CA PHE A 209 -1.16 -6.27 -1.65
C PHE A 209 -0.69 -5.18 -0.69
N ILE A 210 0.54 -5.30 -0.13
CA ILE A 210 1.12 -4.32 0.79
C ILE A 210 1.12 -2.92 0.16
N ARG A 211 1.66 -2.79 -1.06
CA ARG A 211 1.73 -1.51 -1.79
C ARG A 211 0.36 -0.90 -2.12
N SER A 212 -0.70 -1.71 -2.17
CA SER A 212 -2.03 -1.22 -2.51
C SER A 212 -2.72 -0.49 -1.35
N TYR A 213 -2.34 -0.84 -0.11
CA TYR A 213 -2.95 -0.32 1.11
C TYR A 213 -2.01 0.53 1.95
N ALA A 214 -0.70 0.31 1.86
CA ALA A 214 0.30 0.96 2.70
C ALA A 214 1.46 1.54 1.90
N ILE A 215 2.08 2.56 2.48
CA ILE A 215 3.30 3.20 2.01
C ILE A 215 4.34 3.23 3.12
N ARG A 216 5.60 3.06 2.74
CA ARG A 216 6.73 3.25 3.65
C ARG A 216 7.14 4.71 3.69
N LEU A 217 7.14 5.33 4.87
CA LEU A 217 7.44 6.75 5.02
C LEU A 217 8.96 7.05 5.02
N GLY A 218 9.63 6.65 3.95
CA GLY A 218 11.05 6.93 3.71
C GLY A 218 11.90 5.69 3.43
N ASN A 219 13.18 5.96 3.15
CA ASN A 219 14.15 4.94 2.77
C ASN A 219 15.09 4.55 3.91
N ARG A 220 14.89 5.10 5.11
CA ARG A 220 15.73 4.81 6.27
C ARG A 220 15.33 3.46 6.87
N SER A 221 16.21 2.89 7.69
CA SER A 221 15.94 1.62 8.38
C SER A 221 14.81 1.72 9.41
N ASP A 222 14.52 2.91 9.90
CA ASP A 222 13.48 3.23 10.89
C ASP A 222 12.16 3.73 10.27
N SER A 223 12.09 3.87 8.95
CA SER A 223 10.90 4.38 8.26
C SER A 223 9.73 3.39 8.34
N PRO A 224 8.60 3.76 8.99
CA PRO A 224 7.47 2.87 9.20
C PRO A 224 6.57 2.76 7.96
N TRP A 225 5.85 1.65 7.85
CA TRP A 225 4.74 1.46 6.93
C TRP A 225 3.43 1.99 7.53
N ILE A 226 2.70 2.79 6.76
CA ILE A 226 1.43 3.41 7.17
C ILE A 226 0.40 3.26 6.06
N PHE A 227 -0.87 3.12 6.43
CA PHE A 227 -1.95 3.02 5.46
C PHE A 227 -2.21 4.33 4.72
N TYR A 228 -2.65 4.22 3.46
CA TYR A 228 -3.16 5.38 2.70
C TYR A 228 -4.46 5.92 3.27
N ASP A 229 -5.32 5.01 3.71
CA ASP A 229 -6.65 5.32 4.23
C ASP A 229 -6.71 4.94 5.71
N ASP A 230 -6.89 5.95 6.56
CA ASP A 230 -7.01 5.76 8.01
C ASP A 230 -8.29 4.99 8.39
N SER A 231 -9.29 4.90 7.50
CA SER A 231 -10.50 4.09 7.72
C SER A 231 -10.20 2.60 7.91
N ILE A 232 -9.09 2.12 7.34
CA ILE A 232 -8.62 0.72 7.47
C ILE A 232 -8.34 0.40 8.94
N LYS A 233 -7.81 1.36 9.70
CA LYS A 233 -7.50 1.18 11.12
C LYS A 233 -8.77 0.90 11.91
N ASN A 234 -9.82 1.69 11.66
CA ASN A 234 -11.11 1.52 12.31
C ASN A 234 -11.81 0.23 11.86
N LYS A 235 -11.76 -0.09 10.56
CA LYS A 235 -12.40 -1.28 9.98
C LYS A 235 -11.82 -2.59 10.53
N TYR A 236 -10.51 -2.63 10.81
CA TYR A 236 -9.82 -3.84 11.24
C TYR A 236 -9.31 -3.79 12.69
N ASP A 237 -9.71 -2.78 13.47
CA ASP A 237 -9.27 -2.55 14.86
C ASP A 237 -7.73 -2.60 15.00
N ILE A 238 -7.05 -1.84 14.12
CA ILE A 238 -5.58 -1.74 14.13
C ILE A 238 -5.16 -0.63 15.08
N LYS A 239 -4.22 -0.93 15.98
CA LYS A 239 -3.75 0.01 17.00
C LYS A 239 -2.57 0.85 16.54
N ASP A 240 -2.59 2.12 16.93
CA ASP A 240 -1.47 3.04 16.78
C ASP A 240 -0.40 2.78 17.86
N CYS A 241 0.81 2.49 17.41
CA CYS A 241 1.99 2.24 18.26
C CYS A 241 3.07 3.34 18.14
N LEU A 242 2.89 4.30 17.23
CA LEU A 242 3.82 5.40 17.01
C LEU A 242 3.13 6.74 17.31
N PRO A 243 3.86 7.72 17.88
CA PRO A 243 3.34 9.07 18.07
C PRO A 243 2.98 9.73 16.73
N LEU A 244 1.85 10.45 16.71
CA LEU A 244 1.34 11.15 15.51
C LEU A 244 2.36 12.15 14.94
N GLU A 245 3.07 12.88 15.80
CA GLU A 245 4.08 13.85 15.39
C GLU A 245 5.21 13.21 14.55
N THR A 246 5.63 12.00 14.93
CA THR A 246 6.64 11.23 14.20
C THR A 246 6.14 10.86 12.82
N ILE A 247 4.88 10.41 12.73
CA ILE A 247 4.22 10.05 11.47
C ILE A 247 4.14 11.26 10.54
N GLU A 248 3.69 12.41 11.05
CA GLU A 248 3.58 13.64 10.28
C GLU A 248 4.93 14.12 9.74
N LYS A 249 5.98 14.04 10.56
CA LYS A 249 7.34 14.40 10.14
C LYS A 249 7.79 13.55 8.94
N PHE A 250 7.57 12.25 9.01
CA PHE A 250 7.90 11.36 7.89
C PHE A 250 7.03 11.64 6.66
N LYS A 251 5.71 11.83 6.82
CA LYS A 251 4.80 12.21 5.72
C LYS A 251 5.27 13.48 5.01
N LYS A 252 5.58 14.54 5.77
CA LYS A 252 6.09 15.81 5.24
C LYS A 252 7.35 15.61 4.40
N SER A 253 8.29 14.77 4.85
CA SER A 253 9.53 14.49 4.12
C SER A 253 9.33 13.72 2.80
N LEU A 254 8.26 12.94 2.68
CA LEU A 254 7.96 12.12 1.49
C LEU A 254 7.04 12.82 0.51
N THR A 255 6.42 13.93 0.92
CA THR A 255 5.42 14.64 0.12
C THR A 255 6.08 15.59 -0.86
N ILE A 256 5.49 15.74 -2.04
CA ILE A 256 5.77 16.79 -2.99
C ILE A 256 4.49 17.57 -3.29
N THR A 257 4.61 18.88 -3.32
CA THR A 257 3.53 19.81 -3.64
C THR A 257 3.48 20.15 -5.13
N LEU A 258 2.34 20.64 -5.61
CA LEU A 258 2.19 21.11 -6.99
C LEU A 258 3.22 22.19 -7.35
N ASP A 259 3.44 23.16 -6.46
CA ASP A 259 4.39 24.24 -6.71
C ASP A 259 5.83 23.74 -6.82
N GLU A 260 6.20 22.72 -6.03
CA GLU A 260 7.52 22.08 -6.15
C GLU A 260 7.68 21.35 -7.47
N ILE A 261 6.63 20.64 -7.94
CA ILE A 261 6.64 19.99 -9.26
C ILE A 261 6.89 21.03 -10.35
N LEU A 262 6.13 22.14 -10.33
CA LEU A 262 6.25 23.18 -11.35
C LEU A 262 7.63 23.84 -11.34
N ARG A 263 8.16 24.17 -10.15
CA ARG A 263 9.53 24.72 -10.00
C ARG A 263 10.60 23.75 -10.53
N GLU A 264 10.45 22.46 -10.28
CA GLU A 264 11.35 21.44 -10.84
C GLU A 264 11.29 21.43 -12.38
N GLN A 265 10.10 21.52 -12.97
CA GLN A 265 9.92 21.53 -14.42
C GLN A 265 10.53 22.78 -15.07
N GLU A 266 10.32 23.96 -14.49
CA GLU A 266 10.94 25.20 -14.97
C GLU A 266 12.47 25.12 -14.95
N ARG A 267 13.03 24.53 -13.88
CA ARG A 267 14.48 24.34 -13.76
C ARG A 267 15.01 23.38 -14.82
N ILE A 268 14.29 22.30 -15.11
CA ILE A 268 14.67 21.34 -16.15
C ILE A 268 14.59 22.00 -17.54
N ALA A 269 13.50 22.73 -17.81
CA ALA A 269 13.32 23.43 -19.08
C ALA A 269 14.41 24.48 -19.32
N ARG A 270 14.81 25.24 -18.29
CA ARG A 270 15.90 26.21 -18.38
C ARG A 270 17.23 25.56 -18.74
N LYS A 271 17.58 24.46 -18.06
CA LYS A 271 18.80 23.71 -18.37
C LYS A 271 18.81 23.17 -19.79
N LEU A 272 17.68 22.61 -20.24
CA LEU A 272 17.56 22.10 -21.61
C LEU A 272 17.73 23.22 -22.64
N ALA A 273 17.17 24.41 -22.38
CA ALA A 273 17.34 25.58 -23.25
C ALA A 273 18.80 26.07 -23.28
N GLU A 274 19.48 26.10 -22.14
CA GLU A 274 20.91 26.45 -22.04
C GLU A 274 21.79 25.45 -22.82
N GLU A 275 21.54 24.15 -22.69
CA GLU A 275 22.23 23.09 -23.43
C GLU A 275 21.99 23.18 -24.94
N GLN A 276 20.74 23.45 -25.35
CA GLN A 276 20.40 23.64 -26.76
C GLN A 276 21.06 24.89 -27.36
N ALA A 277 21.12 26.00 -26.60
CA ALA A 277 21.81 27.21 -27.03
C ALA A 277 23.33 26.98 -27.18
N ALA A 278 23.96 26.29 -26.22
CA ALA A 278 25.38 25.95 -26.29
C ALA A 278 25.69 25.04 -27.50
N ALA A 279 24.86 24.03 -27.75
CA ALA A 279 25.02 23.15 -28.91
C ALA A 279 24.85 23.89 -30.24
N LEU A 280 23.96 24.89 -30.30
CA LEU A 280 23.78 25.71 -31.50
C LEU A 280 25.00 26.61 -31.75
N GLU A 281 25.55 27.23 -30.70
CA GLU A 281 26.78 28.04 -30.82
C GLU A 281 27.98 27.22 -31.29
N GLU A 282 28.15 26.00 -30.78
CA GLU A 282 29.22 25.09 -31.22
C GLU A 282 29.05 24.69 -32.69
N LYS A 283 27.79 24.48 -33.12
CA LYS A 283 27.45 24.20 -34.51
C LYS A 283 27.73 25.39 -35.43
N ILE A 284 27.49 26.63 -34.98
CA ILE A 284 27.81 27.85 -35.74
C ILE A 284 29.33 28.00 -35.88
N LYS A 285 30.10 27.87 -34.79
CA LYS A 285 31.56 27.95 -34.80
C LYS A 285 32.20 26.93 -35.76
N SER A 286 31.71 25.69 -35.77
CA SER A 286 32.23 24.65 -36.67
C SER A 286 31.88 24.90 -38.14
N MET A 287 30.75 25.54 -38.45
CA MET A 287 30.41 25.97 -39.81
C MET A 287 31.27 27.14 -40.29
N GLU A 288 31.59 28.11 -39.42
CA GLU A 288 32.46 29.24 -39.75
C GLU A 288 33.91 28.81 -40.02
N ILE A 289 34.45 27.86 -39.25
CA ILE A 289 35.79 27.32 -39.46
C ILE A 289 35.91 26.61 -40.83
N ASN A 290 34.88 25.85 -41.22
CA ASN A 290 34.85 25.15 -42.51
C ASN A 290 34.72 26.09 -43.72
N ASN A 291 34.06 27.24 -43.56
CA ASN A 291 33.93 28.23 -44.63
C ASN A 291 35.20 29.08 -44.81
N ASN A 292 36.01 29.27 -43.77
CA ASN A 292 37.29 29.97 -43.83
C ASN A 292 38.48 29.08 -44.29
N SER A 293 38.25 27.78 -44.53
CA SER A 293 39.27 26.84 -45.04
C SER A 293 39.07 26.44 -46.52
N LYS A 294 38.23 27.18 -47.25
CA LYS A 294 38.07 27.10 -48.72
C LYS A 294 38.51 28.40 -49.35
#